data_AF-A0A1Y1Q799-F1
#
_entry.id   AF-A0A1Y1Q799-F1
#
_cell.length_a   1.000
_cell.length_b   1.000
_cell.length_c   1.000
_cell.angle_alpha   90.00
_cell.angle_beta   90.00
_cell.angle_gamma   90.00
#
_symmetry.space_group_name_H-M   'P 1'
#
loop_
_entity.id
_entity.type
_entity.pdbx_description
1 polymer ?
#
loop_
_entity_poly.entity_id
_entity_poly.type
_entity_poly.pdbx_seq_one_letter_code
_entity_poly.pdbx_strand_id
1 'polypeptide(L)'
;QPCTQTAQAYDYPSTTPLLRFLDTRGLAEADYDATADIAACQDRSHALLVVMKADDPEQSAVLHALRQIKASGKIEHLLVVHTGIFLLANLAQRQQAISHNQQQVEAVMGTALTFASVDFASENPQTTGVTALQQLLVQMLPILAHIKHDQFHADQEANSFACLEKEVLWYAGAAAASDALPAVGLAAVPAVQGKMLHSLANQYGIEWNNHLLTEFMAALGTGFGVQYLSRLGIRELAKLIPVYGQTVGTATAVALSFASTYGIGRVACKYFYHKRKGETVSTAELQAVYETALNRMAKESKP
;
A
#
# COMPACT_ATOMS: atom_id res chain seq x y z
N GLN A 1 -36.68 3.88 0.47
CA GLN A 1 -36.16 4.70 -0.66
C GLN A 1 -35.00 3.93 -1.28
N PRO A 2 -34.94 3.78 -2.61
CA PRO A 2 -33.87 3.02 -3.27
C PRO A 2 -32.54 3.77 -3.10
N CYS A 3 -31.47 3.08 -2.68
CA CYS A 3 -30.25 3.74 -2.22
C CYS A 3 -29.13 3.93 -3.25
N THR A 4 -29.18 3.34 -4.46
CA THR A 4 -28.07 3.49 -5.42
C THR A 4 -28.56 3.45 -6.89
N GLN A 5 -28.63 4.62 -7.54
CA GLN A 5 -29.01 4.73 -8.97
C GLN A 5 -27.86 4.35 -9.93
N THR A 6 -26.63 4.24 -9.42
CA THR A 6 -25.39 3.92 -10.17
C THR A 6 -24.54 2.94 -9.35
N ALA A 7 -23.81 2.04 -10.01
CA ALA A 7 -22.87 1.15 -9.34
C ALA A 7 -21.80 1.98 -8.61
N GLN A 8 -21.50 1.63 -7.36
CA GLN A 8 -20.54 2.34 -6.52
C GLN A 8 -19.29 1.49 -6.30
N ALA A 9 -18.13 2.09 -6.57
CA ALA A 9 -16.84 1.47 -6.32
C ALA A 9 -16.30 1.89 -4.95
N TYR A 10 -15.96 0.92 -4.13
CA TYR A 10 -15.35 1.11 -2.82
C TYR A 10 -13.94 0.54 -2.81
N ASP A 11 -12.97 1.44 -2.73
CA ASP A 11 -11.55 1.14 -2.70
C ASP A 11 -11.09 0.87 -1.25
N TYR A 12 -10.41 -0.26 -1.03
CA TYR A 12 -9.92 -0.68 0.28
C TYR A 12 -8.48 -1.18 0.23
N PRO A 13 -7.57 -0.65 1.07
CA PRO A 13 -7.71 0.59 1.83
C PRO A 13 -7.97 1.80 0.92
N SER A 14 -8.72 2.80 1.38
CA SER A 14 -9.14 3.97 0.57
C SER A 14 -7.98 4.83 0.07
N THR A 15 -6.82 4.77 0.73
CA THR A 15 -5.61 5.52 0.38
C THR A 15 -4.65 4.75 -0.53
N THR A 16 -4.76 3.41 -0.58
CA THR A 16 -3.92 2.54 -1.41
C THR A 16 -4.74 1.28 -1.74
N PRO A 17 -5.69 1.36 -2.69
CA PRO A 17 -6.64 0.29 -2.94
C PRO A 17 -5.97 -1.01 -3.35
N LEU A 18 -6.08 -1.99 -2.47
CA LEU A 18 -5.76 -3.39 -2.68
C LEU A 18 -6.92 -4.16 -3.27
N LEU A 19 -8.13 -3.77 -2.86
CA LEU A 19 -9.39 -4.38 -3.20
C LEU A 19 -10.34 -3.27 -3.62
N ARG A 20 -11.10 -3.54 -4.68
CA ARG A 20 -12.20 -2.68 -5.09
C ARG A 20 -13.47 -3.50 -5.01
N PHE A 21 -14.37 -3.13 -4.10
CA PHE A 21 -15.71 -3.68 -4.05
C PHE A 21 -16.58 -2.87 -5.00
N LEU A 22 -17.18 -3.54 -5.98
CA LEU A 22 -18.16 -2.93 -6.85
C LEU A 22 -19.54 -3.32 -6.32
N ASP A 23 -20.20 -2.35 -5.70
CA ASP A 23 -21.60 -2.49 -5.30
C ASP A 23 -22.47 -2.16 -6.51
N THR A 24 -23.09 -3.20 -7.09
CA THR A 24 -23.94 -3.07 -8.28
C THR A 24 -25.31 -2.53 -7.89
N ARG A 25 -26.13 -2.15 -8.88
CA ARG A 25 -27.53 -1.79 -8.60
C ARG A 25 -28.24 -2.89 -7.83
N GLY A 26 -29.16 -2.49 -6.94
CA GLY A 26 -29.99 -3.43 -6.19
C GLY A 26 -30.87 -4.26 -7.14
N LEU A 27 -30.77 -5.59 -7.04
CA LEU A 27 -31.47 -6.58 -7.88
C LEU A 27 -33.01 -6.56 -7.75
N ALA A 28 -33.57 -5.71 -6.89
CA ALA A 28 -35.01 -5.55 -6.69
C ALA A 28 -35.67 -4.58 -7.70
N GLU A 29 -34.89 -3.95 -8.58
CA GLU A 29 -35.43 -3.15 -9.69
C GLU A 29 -35.78 -4.08 -10.88
N ALA A 30 -36.97 -3.90 -11.46
CA ALA A 30 -37.35 -4.61 -12.67
C ALA A 30 -36.32 -4.31 -13.79
N ASP A 31 -35.93 -5.36 -14.52
CA ASP A 31 -35.03 -5.30 -15.68
C ASP A 31 -33.54 -4.98 -15.41
N TYR A 32 -32.99 -5.45 -14.28
CA TYR A 32 -31.53 -5.39 -14.05
C TYR A 32 -30.74 -6.16 -15.14
N ASP A 33 -29.81 -5.46 -15.79
CA ASP A 33 -28.87 -6.00 -16.79
C ASP A 33 -27.42 -5.89 -16.28
N ALA A 34 -26.79 -7.04 -16.03
CA ALA A 34 -25.43 -7.10 -15.52
C ALA A 34 -24.36 -6.76 -16.56
N THR A 35 -24.73 -6.54 -17.84
CA THR A 35 -23.79 -6.39 -18.95
C THR A 35 -22.78 -5.26 -18.74
N ALA A 36 -23.23 -4.09 -18.27
CA ALA A 36 -22.36 -2.94 -18.01
C ALA A 36 -21.40 -3.18 -16.84
N ASP A 37 -21.89 -3.83 -15.77
CA ASP A 37 -21.09 -4.14 -14.58
C ASP A 37 -20.03 -5.22 -14.91
N ILE A 38 -20.39 -6.23 -15.71
CA ILE A 38 -19.45 -7.22 -16.27
C ILE A 38 -18.40 -6.54 -17.15
N ALA A 39 -18.80 -5.54 -17.94
CA ALA A 39 -17.88 -4.78 -18.80
C ALA A 39 -16.87 -3.94 -17.99
N ALA A 40 -17.30 -3.35 -16.88
CA ALA A 40 -16.40 -2.68 -15.95
C ALA A 40 -15.38 -3.63 -15.28
N CYS A 41 -15.69 -4.93 -15.22
CA CYS A 41 -14.87 -5.98 -14.63
C CYS A 41 -14.03 -6.78 -15.66
N GLN A 42 -13.65 -6.21 -16.82
CA GLN A 42 -12.96 -6.99 -17.87
C GLN A 42 -11.43 -7.05 -17.74
N ASP A 43 -10.79 -6.08 -17.08
CA ASP A 43 -9.33 -5.86 -17.20
C ASP A 43 -8.49 -6.36 -16.00
N ARG A 44 -9.07 -7.09 -15.04
CA ARG A 44 -8.40 -7.48 -13.79
C ARG A 44 -8.78 -8.92 -13.39
N SER A 45 -8.10 -9.47 -12.40
CA SER A 45 -8.54 -10.72 -11.77
C SER A 45 -9.71 -10.41 -10.83
N HIS A 46 -10.89 -10.93 -11.13
CA HIS A 46 -12.11 -10.61 -10.40
C HIS A 46 -12.64 -11.82 -9.65
N ALA A 47 -13.03 -11.60 -8.41
CA ALA A 47 -13.82 -12.53 -7.63
C ALA A 47 -15.23 -11.95 -7.46
N LEU A 48 -16.26 -12.77 -7.64
CA LEU A 48 -17.65 -12.38 -7.46
C LEU A 48 -18.15 -12.75 -6.07
N LEU A 49 -18.77 -11.79 -5.39
CA LEU A 49 -19.52 -12.03 -4.16
C LEU A 49 -21.01 -12.01 -4.46
N VAL A 50 -21.69 -13.14 -4.26
CA VAL A 50 -23.14 -13.25 -4.45
C VAL A 50 -23.80 -13.16 -3.08
N VAL A 51 -24.47 -12.04 -2.80
CA VAL A 51 -25.12 -11.82 -1.50
C VAL A 51 -26.61 -12.15 -1.61
N MET A 52 -27.09 -13.06 -0.77
CA MET A 52 -28.49 -13.49 -0.73
C MET A 52 -29.01 -13.42 0.71
N LYS A 53 -30.26 -13.03 0.91
CA LYS A 53 -30.91 -13.09 2.24
C LYS A 53 -31.45 -14.50 2.45
N ALA A 54 -31.21 -15.10 3.62
CA ALA A 54 -31.55 -16.51 3.87
C ALA A 54 -33.07 -16.78 3.82
N ASP A 55 -33.91 -15.84 4.25
CA ASP A 55 -35.38 -15.92 4.27
C ASP A 55 -36.06 -15.27 3.05
N ASP A 56 -35.30 -14.82 2.04
CA ASP A 56 -35.88 -14.23 0.84
C ASP A 56 -36.20 -15.31 -0.21
N PRO A 57 -37.48 -15.58 -0.51
CA PRO A 57 -37.88 -16.59 -1.47
C PRO A 57 -37.68 -16.15 -2.93
N GLU A 58 -37.52 -14.86 -3.21
CA GLU A 58 -37.48 -14.32 -4.57
C GLU A 58 -36.04 -14.04 -5.00
N GLN A 59 -35.42 -15.03 -5.65
CA GLN A 59 -34.03 -14.97 -6.09
C GLN A 59 -33.88 -14.81 -7.61
N SER A 60 -34.97 -14.61 -8.36
CA SER A 60 -34.93 -14.67 -9.82
C SER A 60 -34.00 -13.64 -10.45
N ALA A 61 -33.93 -12.43 -9.87
CA ALA A 61 -33.05 -11.38 -10.36
C ALA A 61 -31.56 -11.73 -10.17
N VAL A 62 -31.18 -12.27 -9.00
CA VAL A 62 -29.82 -12.75 -8.72
C VAL A 62 -29.45 -13.87 -9.70
N LEU A 63 -30.35 -14.83 -9.90
CA LEU A 63 -30.12 -15.97 -10.79
C LEU A 63 -30.03 -15.55 -12.26
N HIS A 64 -30.80 -14.54 -12.69
CA HIS A 64 -30.70 -13.98 -14.03
C HIS A 64 -29.32 -13.33 -14.27
N ALA A 65 -28.88 -12.47 -13.35
CA ALA A 65 -27.57 -11.83 -13.41
C ALA A 65 -26.44 -12.88 -13.45
N LEU A 66 -26.53 -13.92 -12.63
CA LEU A 66 -25.55 -15.01 -12.60
C LEU A 66 -25.46 -15.77 -13.93
N ARG A 67 -26.56 -15.94 -14.67
CA ARG A 67 -26.52 -16.55 -16.00
C ARG A 67 -25.76 -15.68 -17.00
N GLN A 68 -25.97 -14.36 -16.96
CA GLN A 68 -25.24 -13.41 -17.81
C GLN A 68 -23.74 -13.43 -17.48
N ILE A 69 -23.40 -13.43 -16.19
CA ILE A 69 -22.02 -13.50 -15.71
C ILE A 69 -21.37 -14.83 -16.14
N LYS A 70 -22.04 -15.97 -15.95
CA LYS A 70 -21.53 -17.28 -16.36
C LYS A 70 -21.25 -17.32 -17.86
N ALA A 71 -22.16 -16.80 -18.67
CA ALA A 71 -22.00 -16.75 -20.12
C ALA A 71 -20.79 -15.91 -20.56
N SER A 72 -20.36 -14.94 -19.75
CA SER A 72 -19.17 -14.14 -20.04
C SER A 72 -17.86 -14.92 -19.91
N GLY A 73 -17.81 -15.95 -19.05
CA GLY A 73 -16.59 -16.72 -18.76
C GLY A 73 -15.47 -15.95 -18.07
N LYS A 74 -15.72 -14.72 -17.57
CA LYS A 74 -14.69 -13.81 -17.05
C LYS A 74 -14.44 -13.90 -15.54
N ILE A 75 -15.24 -14.67 -14.81
CA ILE A 75 -15.16 -14.78 -13.35
C ILE A 75 -14.73 -16.20 -13.00
N GLU A 76 -13.54 -16.31 -12.40
CA GLU A 76 -12.93 -17.59 -12.01
C GLU A 76 -13.23 -17.97 -10.56
N HIS A 77 -13.45 -16.97 -9.70
CA HIS A 77 -13.70 -17.16 -8.27
C HIS A 77 -15.05 -16.57 -7.87
N LEU A 78 -15.87 -17.36 -7.18
CA LEU A 78 -17.20 -16.96 -6.72
C LEU A 78 -17.43 -17.46 -5.29
N LEU A 79 -17.92 -16.58 -4.43
CA LEU A 79 -18.36 -16.91 -3.07
C LEU A 79 -19.81 -16.46 -2.88
N VAL A 80 -20.63 -17.36 -2.34
CA VAL A 80 -22.01 -17.06 -1.95
C VAL A 80 -22.05 -16.64 -0.48
N VAL A 81 -22.76 -15.57 -0.16
CA VAL A 81 -22.92 -15.06 1.21
C VAL A 81 -24.40 -15.01 1.55
N HIS A 82 -24.81 -15.89 2.46
CA HIS A 82 -26.16 -15.93 3.01
C HIS A 82 -26.24 -15.02 4.22
N THR A 83 -27.04 -13.96 4.13
CA THR A 83 -27.23 -12.91 5.14
C THR A 83 -28.56 -13.06 5.87
N GLY A 84 -28.71 -12.41 7.03
CA GLY A 84 -29.97 -12.39 7.78
C GLY A 84 -30.34 -13.76 8.37
N ILE A 85 -29.35 -14.60 8.65
CA ILE A 85 -29.58 -15.96 9.15
C ILE A 85 -30.34 -16.00 10.47
N PHE A 86 -30.30 -14.94 11.28
CA PHE A 86 -31.04 -14.85 12.54
C PHE A 86 -32.51 -14.48 12.37
N LEU A 87 -32.96 -14.06 11.18
CA LEU A 87 -34.39 -13.92 10.87
C LEU A 87 -35.11 -15.27 10.92
N LEU A 88 -34.37 -16.36 10.70
CA LEU A 88 -34.83 -17.73 10.86
C LEU A 88 -34.37 -18.27 12.22
N ALA A 89 -35.25 -18.20 13.21
CA ALA A 89 -34.96 -18.64 14.58
C ALA A 89 -34.69 -20.16 14.67
N ASN A 90 -35.40 -20.96 13.86
CA ASN A 90 -35.23 -22.41 13.84
C ASN A 90 -34.01 -22.80 12.98
N LEU A 91 -33.06 -23.53 13.59
CA LEU A 91 -31.83 -23.96 12.92
C LEU A 91 -32.06 -24.87 11.71
N ALA A 92 -33.04 -25.77 11.77
CA ALA A 92 -33.35 -26.67 10.65
C ALA A 92 -33.95 -25.90 9.47
N GLN A 93 -34.87 -24.97 9.75
CA GLN A 93 -35.45 -24.10 8.72
C GLN A 93 -34.38 -23.19 8.10
N ARG A 94 -33.47 -22.64 8.91
CA ARG A 94 -32.33 -21.85 8.45
C ARG A 94 -31.44 -22.65 7.51
N GLN A 95 -31.03 -23.86 7.91
CA GLN A 95 -30.19 -24.73 7.09
C GLN A 95 -30.88 -25.11 5.79
N GLN A 96 -32.17 -25.39 5.82
CA GLN A 96 -32.96 -25.73 4.64
C GLN A 96 -33.02 -24.54 3.67
N ALA A 97 -33.29 -23.33 4.15
CA ALA A 97 -33.37 -22.13 3.32
C ALA A 97 -32.02 -21.79 2.68
N ILE A 98 -30.93 -21.84 3.46
CA ILE A 98 -29.56 -21.66 2.96
C ILE A 98 -29.23 -22.72 1.89
N SER A 99 -29.54 -23.99 2.16
CA SER A 99 -29.28 -25.08 1.21
C SER A 99 -30.07 -24.92 -0.08
N HIS A 100 -31.32 -24.46 0.01
CA HIS A 100 -32.16 -24.20 -1.15
C HIS A 100 -31.56 -23.09 -2.03
N ASN A 101 -31.22 -21.94 -1.43
CA ASN A 101 -30.61 -20.83 -2.14
C ASN A 101 -29.27 -21.22 -2.77
N GLN A 102 -28.44 -21.96 -2.02
CA GLN A 102 -27.15 -22.47 -2.48
C GLN A 102 -27.33 -23.36 -3.73
N GLN A 103 -28.25 -24.32 -3.68
CA GLN A 103 -28.52 -25.23 -4.80
C GLN A 103 -28.97 -24.49 -6.07
N GLN A 104 -29.75 -23.42 -5.94
CA GLN A 104 -30.16 -22.62 -7.08
C GLN A 104 -28.95 -21.95 -7.78
N VAL A 105 -28.03 -21.39 -7.00
CA VAL A 105 -26.81 -20.76 -7.52
C VAL A 105 -25.88 -21.81 -8.15
N GLU A 106 -25.67 -22.95 -7.47
CA GLU A 106 -24.84 -24.04 -7.98
C GLU A 106 -25.43 -24.67 -9.25
N ALA A 107 -26.75 -24.77 -9.37
CA ALA A 107 -27.42 -25.21 -10.59
C ALA A 107 -27.16 -24.26 -11.77
N VAL A 108 -27.14 -22.94 -11.51
CA VAL A 108 -26.77 -21.95 -12.54
C VAL A 108 -25.30 -22.10 -12.90
N MET A 109 -24.39 -22.17 -11.92
CA MET A 109 -22.95 -22.22 -12.17
C MET A 109 -22.45 -23.56 -12.71
N GLY A 110 -23.14 -24.66 -12.41
CA GLY A 110 -22.77 -26.02 -12.81
C GLY A 110 -21.63 -26.63 -12.01
N THR A 111 -21.32 -26.08 -10.83
CA THR A 111 -20.29 -26.57 -9.90
C THR A 111 -20.73 -26.32 -8.47
N ALA A 112 -20.19 -27.10 -7.53
CA ALA A 112 -20.28 -26.79 -6.10
C ALA A 112 -19.51 -25.50 -5.81
N LEU A 113 -20.05 -24.68 -4.92
CA LEU A 113 -19.50 -23.36 -4.60
C LEU A 113 -19.27 -23.25 -3.10
N THR A 114 -18.21 -22.54 -2.73
CA THR A 114 -18.00 -22.15 -1.34
C THR A 114 -19.04 -21.12 -0.93
N PHE A 115 -19.52 -21.20 0.31
CA PHE A 115 -20.46 -20.23 0.85
C PHE A 115 -20.15 -19.84 2.30
N ALA A 116 -20.55 -18.64 2.68
CA ALA A 116 -20.56 -18.14 4.05
C ALA A 116 -22.00 -17.91 4.52
N SER A 117 -22.24 -18.12 5.80
CA SER A 117 -23.50 -17.77 6.47
C SER A 117 -23.20 -16.71 7.52
N VAL A 118 -23.85 -15.55 7.41
CA VAL A 118 -23.54 -14.37 8.22
C VAL A 118 -24.79 -13.63 8.70
N ASP A 119 -24.71 -13.03 9.87
CA ASP A 119 -25.65 -12.04 10.36
C ASP A 119 -24.90 -10.80 10.85
N PHE A 120 -25.51 -9.62 10.74
CA PHE A 120 -24.89 -8.36 11.18
C PHE A 120 -25.65 -7.70 12.33
N ALA A 121 -26.74 -8.31 12.82
CA ALA A 121 -27.61 -7.75 13.85
C ALA A 121 -27.16 -8.02 15.30
N SER A 122 -26.10 -8.84 15.51
CA SER A 122 -25.60 -9.20 16.84
C SER A 122 -24.18 -8.68 17.07
N GLU A 123 -23.90 -8.20 18.29
CA GLU A 123 -22.57 -7.69 18.66
C GLU A 123 -21.53 -8.78 18.95
N ASN A 124 -21.92 -10.06 19.00
CA ASN A 124 -20.97 -11.16 19.25
C ASN A 124 -20.40 -11.74 17.94
N PRO A 125 -19.12 -11.47 17.58
CA PRO A 125 -18.55 -11.89 16.30
C PRO A 125 -18.44 -13.41 16.13
N GLN A 126 -18.49 -14.17 17.22
CA GLN A 126 -18.37 -15.63 17.21
C GLN A 126 -19.65 -16.32 16.76
N THR A 127 -20.82 -15.67 16.94
CA THR A 127 -22.11 -16.23 16.57
C THR A 127 -22.62 -15.69 15.24
N THR A 128 -22.14 -14.53 14.81
CA THR A 128 -22.56 -13.86 13.58
C THR A 128 -22.01 -14.47 12.30
N GLY A 129 -20.95 -15.28 12.35
CA GLY A 129 -20.31 -15.85 11.15
C GLY A 129 -19.41 -14.87 10.38
N VAL A 130 -19.20 -13.66 10.90
CA VAL A 130 -18.34 -12.64 10.28
C VAL A 130 -16.90 -13.14 10.15
N THR A 131 -16.36 -13.82 11.16
CA THR A 131 -15.00 -14.38 11.11
C THR A 131 -14.85 -15.45 10.02
N ALA A 132 -15.87 -16.30 9.83
CA ALA A 132 -15.87 -17.30 8.77
C ALA A 132 -15.92 -16.63 7.38
N LEU A 133 -16.74 -15.60 7.22
CA LEU A 133 -16.78 -14.78 6.00
C LEU A 133 -15.41 -14.12 5.72
N GLN A 134 -14.77 -13.53 6.73
CA GLN A 134 -13.44 -12.92 6.59
C GLN A 134 -12.39 -13.95 6.13
N GLN A 135 -12.38 -15.14 6.71
CA GLN A 135 -11.45 -16.21 6.32
C GLN A 135 -11.64 -16.64 4.87
N LEU A 136 -12.90 -16.80 4.43
CA LEU A 136 -13.22 -17.15 3.05
C LEU A 136 -12.84 -16.04 2.06
N LEU A 137 -13.09 -14.78 2.42
CA LEU A 137 -12.65 -13.63 1.63
C LEU A 137 -11.13 -13.59 1.50
N VAL A 138 -10.37 -13.87 2.57
CA VAL A 138 -8.91 -13.94 2.53
C VAL A 138 -8.43 -15.08 1.63
N GLN A 139 -9.10 -16.23 1.63
CA GLN A 139 -8.77 -17.36 0.75
C GLN A 139 -9.06 -17.09 -0.72
N MET A 140 -9.97 -16.16 -1.04
CA MET A 140 -10.25 -15.68 -2.39
C MET A 140 -9.27 -14.60 -2.89
N LEU A 141 -8.28 -14.23 -2.07
CA LEU A 141 -7.19 -13.31 -2.45
C LEU A 141 -5.94 -13.95 -3.10
N PRO A 142 -5.93 -15.10 -3.83
CA PRO A 142 -4.72 -15.56 -4.52
C PRO A 142 -4.15 -14.54 -5.52
N ILE A 143 -4.90 -13.48 -5.84
CA ILE A 143 -4.54 -12.41 -6.76
C ILE A 143 -3.45 -11.47 -6.19
N LEU A 144 -3.30 -11.36 -4.86
CA LEU A 144 -2.19 -10.56 -4.27
C LEU A 144 -0.83 -11.28 -4.33
N ALA A 145 -0.82 -12.60 -4.57
CA ALA A 145 0.40 -13.38 -4.76
C ALA A 145 0.86 -13.42 -6.23
N HIS A 146 0.00 -13.03 -7.19
CA HIS A 146 0.31 -13.07 -8.63
C HIS A 146 0.34 -11.70 -9.33
N ILE A 147 -0.20 -10.65 -8.71
CA ILE A 147 0.13 -9.27 -9.11
C ILE A 147 1.51 -8.94 -8.53
N LYS A 148 2.52 -8.83 -9.39
CA LYS A 148 3.93 -8.45 -9.12
C LYS A 148 4.16 -7.84 -7.72
N HIS A 149 4.62 -8.68 -6.80
CA HIS A 149 4.98 -8.32 -5.43
C HIS A 149 5.81 -7.03 -5.37
N ASP A 150 6.73 -6.83 -6.32
CA ASP A 150 7.62 -5.67 -6.38
C ASP A 150 6.91 -4.34 -6.68
N GLN A 151 5.87 -4.33 -7.51
CA GLN A 151 5.17 -3.09 -7.88
C GLN A 151 4.27 -2.62 -6.72
N PHE A 152 3.58 -3.54 -6.07
CA PHE A 152 2.74 -3.21 -4.93
C PHE A 152 3.54 -2.76 -3.69
N HIS A 153 4.71 -3.37 -3.45
CA HIS A 153 5.62 -2.88 -2.41
C HIS A 153 6.23 -1.52 -2.77
N ALA A 154 6.62 -1.32 -4.04
CA ALA A 154 7.15 -0.04 -4.51
C ALA A 154 6.12 1.09 -4.36
N ASP A 155 4.85 0.84 -4.70
CA ASP A 155 3.79 1.86 -4.60
C ASP A 155 3.50 2.24 -3.14
N GLN A 156 3.45 1.27 -2.23
CA GLN A 156 3.26 1.54 -0.80
C GLN A 156 4.47 2.19 -0.13
N GLU A 157 5.68 1.78 -0.51
CA GLU A 157 6.92 2.40 -0.04
C GLU A 157 6.99 3.86 -0.51
N ALA A 158 6.68 4.12 -1.78
CA ALA A 158 6.62 5.46 -2.35
C ALA A 158 5.55 6.33 -1.66
N ASN A 159 4.36 5.79 -1.38
CA ASN A 159 3.33 6.51 -0.63
C ASN A 159 3.75 6.81 0.81
N SER A 160 4.41 5.85 1.48
CA SER A 160 4.96 6.05 2.82
C SER A 160 6.02 7.16 2.82
N PHE A 161 6.89 7.17 1.81
CA PHE A 161 7.88 8.23 1.63
C PHE A 161 7.22 9.58 1.33
N ALA A 162 6.18 9.65 0.51
CA ALA A 162 5.50 10.91 0.17
C ALA A 162 4.96 11.63 1.41
N CYS A 163 4.50 10.90 2.42
CA CYS A 163 4.08 11.46 3.71
C CYS A 163 5.26 12.08 4.50
N LEU A 164 6.47 11.52 4.34
CA LEU A 164 7.69 11.93 5.06
C LEU A 164 8.60 12.86 4.26
N GLU A 165 8.37 13.00 2.95
CA GLU A 165 9.23 13.75 2.02
C GLU A 165 9.38 15.21 2.46
N LYS A 166 8.30 15.82 2.97
CA LYS A 166 8.34 17.19 3.50
C LYS A 166 9.30 17.35 4.67
N GLU A 167 9.36 16.36 5.57
CA GLU A 167 10.28 16.37 6.70
C GLU A 167 11.72 16.18 6.23
N VAL A 168 11.95 15.24 5.30
CA VAL A 168 13.27 15.01 4.69
C VAL A 168 13.78 16.28 3.99
N LEU A 169 12.93 16.99 3.25
CA LEU A 169 13.24 18.27 2.62
C LEU A 169 13.58 19.35 3.66
N TRP A 170 12.87 19.37 4.80
CA TRP A 170 13.16 20.29 5.90
C TRP A 170 14.56 20.07 6.47
N TYR A 171 14.91 18.80 6.76
CA TYR A 171 16.25 18.45 7.24
C TYR A 171 17.33 18.72 6.19
N ALA A 172 17.05 18.45 4.92
CA ALA A 172 17.96 18.76 3.82
C ALA A 172 18.21 20.26 3.70
N GLY A 173 17.17 21.09 3.82
CA GLY A 173 17.29 22.55 3.87
C GLY A 173 18.11 23.03 5.08
N ALA A 174 17.86 22.48 6.26
CA ALA A 174 18.62 22.79 7.46
C ALA A 174 20.11 22.41 7.34
N ALA A 175 20.40 21.25 6.75
CA ALA A 175 21.77 20.81 6.50
C ALA A 175 22.48 21.71 5.48
N ALA A 176 21.80 22.10 4.41
CA ALA A 176 22.33 23.02 3.40
C ALA A 176 22.61 24.41 3.99
N ALA A 177 21.70 24.94 4.81
CA ALA A 177 21.89 26.20 5.53
C ALA A 177 23.06 26.13 6.52
N SER A 178 23.21 25.00 7.22
CA SER A 178 24.33 24.77 8.16
C SER A 178 25.69 24.83 7.46
N ASP A 179 25.77 24.38 6.20
CA ASP A 179 26.99 24.43 5.40
C ASP A 179 27.28 25.81 4.80
N ALA A 180 26.27 26.65 4.65
CA ALA A 180 26.43 28.02 4.15
C ALA A 180 26.94 29.00 5.21
N LEU A 181 26.79 28.68 6.50
CA LEU A 181 27.07 29.59 7.60
C LEU A 181 28.53 29.49 8.11
N PRO A 182 29.32 30.58 8.06
CA PRO A 182 30.67 30.63 8.62
C PRO A 182 30.62 30.76 10.15
N ALA A 183 30.40 29.64 10.86
CA ALA A 183 30.51 29.49 12.33
C ALA A 183 30.08 28.09 12.79
N VAL A 184 29.36 27.37 11.93
CA VAL A 184 28.78 26.08 12.26
C VAL A 184 29.85 25.00 12.04
N GLY A 185 30.25 24.32 13.12
CA GLY A 185 31.35 23.36 13.11
C GLY A 185 31.08 22.08 12.31
N LEU A 186 32.14 21.31 12.03
CA LEU A 186 32.16 20.07 11.22
C LEU A 186 31.03 19.06 11.55
N ALA A 187 30.56 19.05 12.80
CA ALA A 187 29.57 18.11 13.30
C ALA A 187 28.10 18.48 13.02
N ALA A 188 27.80 19.68 12.50
CA ALA A 188 26.41 20.13 12.40
C ALA A 188 25.59 19.36 11.37
N VAL A 189 26.09 19.16 10.15
CA VAL A 189 25.40 18.35 9.14
C VAL A 189 25.21 16.90 9.61
N PRO A 190 26.24 16.21 10.14
CA PRO A 190 26.05 14.90 10.76
C PRO A 190 25.02 14.89 11.89
N ALA A 191 24.94 15.93 12.73
CA ALA A 191 23.95 16.03 13.79
C ALA A 191 22.52 16.20 13.24
N VAL A 192 22.34 17.05 12.23
CA VAL A 192 21.06 17.25 11.53
C VAL A 192 20.62 15.93 10.88
N GLN A 193 21.53 15.23 10.19
CA GLN A 193 21.26 13.93 9.58
C GLN A 193 20.97 12.85 10.62
N GLY A 194 21.69 12.81 11.74
CA GLY A 194 21.43 11.88 12.83
C GLY A 194 20.04 12.09 13.43
N LYS A 195 19.64 13.35 13.66
CA LYS A 195 18.28 13.68 14.13
C LYS A 195 17.20 13.32 13.11
N MET A 196 17.45 13.55 11.82
CA MET A 196 16.56 13.13 10.73
C MET A 196 16.36 11.61 10.77
N LEU A 197 17.45 10.83 10.79
CA LEU A 197 17.38 9.37 10.83
C LEU A 197 16.63 8.85 12.07
N HIS A 198 16.88 9.46 13.23
CA HIS A 198 16.16 9.16 14.47
C HIS A 198 14.65 9.43 14.33
N SER A 199 14.27 10.61 13.82
CA SER A 199 12.87 10.99 13.62
C SER A 199 12.15 10.05 12.64
N LEU A 200 12.79 9.74 11.52
CA LEU A 200 12.26 8.79 10.53
C LEU A 200 12.10 7.39 11.13
N ALA A 201 13.11 6.87 11.84
CA ALA A 201 13.05 5.54 12.46
C ALA A 201 11.85 5.43 13.42
N ASN A 202 11.62 6.45 14.27
CA ASN A 202 10.48 6.47 15.19
C ASN A 202 9.13 6.45 14.45
N GLN A 203 9.01 7.15 13.32
CA GLN A 203 7.78 7.15 12.52
C GLN A 203 7.51 5.80 11.83
N TYR A 204 8.56 5.02 11.56
CA TYR A 204 8.44 3.63 11.14
C TYR A 204 8.27 2.66 12.31
N GLY A 205 8.23 3.13 13.56
CA GLY A 205 8.12 2.29 14.76
C GLY A 205 9.38 1.48 15.06
N ILE A 206 10.54 1.92 14.56
CA ILE A 206 11.83 1.25 14.75
C ILE A 206 12.60 1.97 15.85
N GLU A 207 13.09 1.21 16.82
CA GLU A 207 13.93 1.74 17.90
C GLU A 207 15.27 2.25 17.36
N TRP A 208 15.57 3.53 17.61
CA TRP A 208 16.82 4.15 17.21
C TRP A 208 17.96 3.79 18.18
N ASN A 209 18.96 3.06 17.67
CA ASN A 209 20.17 2.73 18.42
C ASN A 209 21.40 2.64 17.51
N ASN A 210 22.59 2.53 18.11
CA ASN A 210 23.85 2.42 17.35
C ASN A 210 23.88 1.18 16.45
N HIS A 211 23.20 0.10 16.84
CA HIS A 211 23.12 -1.10 16.04
C HIS A 211 22.35 -0.87 14.73
N LEU A 212 21.17 -0.21 14.80
CA LEU A 212 20.39 0.19 13.63
C LEU A 212 21.20 1.07 12.68
N LEU A 213 21.96 2.03 13.22
CA LEU A 213 22.83 2.88 12.41
C LEU A 213 23.91 2.07 11.71
N THR A 214 24.59 1.15 12.41
CA THR A 214 25.61 0.30 11.79
C THR A 214 25.04 -0.63 10.73
N GLU A 215 23.84 -1.18 10.95
CA GLU A 215 23.15 -2.06 10.02
C GLU A 215 22.71 -1.31 8.76
N PHE A 216 22.15 -0.10 8.93
CA PHE A 216 21.79 0.78 7.82
C PHE A 216 23.02 1.15 6.96
N MET A 217 24.11 1.53 7.60
CA MET A 217 25.36 1.87 6.90
C MET A 217 25.96 0.65 6.19
N ALA A 218 25.87 -0.54 6.80
CA ALA A 218 26.31 -1.78 6.17
C ALA A 218 25.43 -2.15 4.96
N ALA A 219 24.11 -1.94 5.05
CA ALA A 219 23.18 -2.20 3.97
C ALA A 219 23.45 -1.30 2.74
N LEU A 220 23.88 -0.06 2.95
CA LEU A 220 24.35 0.87 1.91
C LEU A 220 25.69 0.46 1.27
N GLY A 221 26.39 -0.49 1.87
CA GLY A 221 27.66 -1.05 1.41
C GLY A 221 28.81 -0.73 2.36
N THR A 222 29.71 -1.69 2.54
CA THR A 222 30.88 -1.58 3.45
C THR A 222 31.78 -0.37 3.15
N GLY A 223 31.81 0.10 1.90
CA GLY A 223 32.54 1.29 1.48
C GLY A 223 31.80 2.62 1.67
N PHE A 224 30.48 2.61 1.91
CA PHE A 224 29.67 3.83 1.96
C PHE A 224 30.08 4.74 3.12
N GLY A 225 30.32 4.18 4.30
CA GLY A 225 30.79 4.95 5.46
C GLY A 225 32.13 5.64 5.20
N VAL A 226 33.08 4.94 4.59
CA VAL A 226 34.39 5.49 4.21
C VAL A 226 34.24 6.58 3.15
N GLN A 227 33.43 6.34 2.13
CA GLN A 227 33.18 7.31 1.06
C GLN A 227 32.46 8.55 1.59
N TYR A 228 31.46 8.40 2.44
CA TYR A 228 30.74 9.50 3.09
C TYR A 228 31.67 10.33 3.98
N LEU A 229 32.46 9.68 4.85
CA LEU A 229 33.44 10.36 5.70
C LEU A 229 34.52 11.05 4.88
N SER A 230 34.99 10.45 3.77
CA SER A 230 35.95 11.10 2.88
C SER A 230 35.38 12.36 2.22
N ARG A 231 34.09 12.37 1.86
CA ARG A 231 33.41 13.55 1.32
C ARG A 231 33.30 14.66 2.37
N LEU A 232 33.04 14.31 3.62
CA LEU A 232 33.10 15.26 4.74
C LEU A 232 34.53 15.79 4.99
N GLY A 233 35.56 14.95 4.85
CA GLY A 233 36.96 15.33 5.04
C GLY A 233 37.51 16.22 3.91
N ILE A 234 37.18 15.91 2.65
CA ILE A 234 37.53 16.73 1.48
C ILE A 234 36.89 18.13 1.58
N ARG A 235 35.70 18.23 2.20
CA ARG A 235 34.98 19.50 2.42
C ARG A 235 35.72 20.47 3.34
N GLU A 236 36.40 19.98 4.38
CA GLU A 236 37.20 20.84 5.27
C GLU A 236 38.50 21.29 4.60
N LEU A 237 39.11 20.44 3.78
CA LEU A 237 40.30 20.81 3.01
C LEU A 237 40.00 21.87 1.94
N ALA A 238 38.80 21.84 1.35
CA ALA A 238 38.36 22.85 0.38
C ALA A 238 38.20 24.27 1.00
N LYS A 239 37.91 24.37 2.30
CA LYS A 239 37.85 25.65 3.03
C LYS A 239 39.23 26.23 3.37
N LEU A 240 40.31 25.46 3.17
CA LEU A 240 41.68 25.82 3.56
C LEU A 240 42.56 26.28 2.39
N ILE A 241 42.06 26.29 1.15
CA ILE A 241 42.80 26.75 -0.04
C ILE A 241 42.28 28.13 -0.46
N PRO A 242 42.99 29.25 -0.15
CA PRO A 242 42.40 30.59 -0.21
C PRO A 242 42.25 31.22 -1.61
N VAL A 243 42.77 30.62 -2.68
CA VAL A 243 43.07 31.36 -3.94
C VAL A 243 42.25 30.93 -5.18
N TYR A 244 41.47 29.85 -5.13
CA TYR A 244 40.52 29.52 -6.21
C TYR A 244 39.12 29.27 -5.64
N GLY A 245 38.41 30.35 -5.32
CA GLY A 245 37.06 30.28 -4.73
C GLY A 245 36.09 31.39 -5.15
N GLN A 246 36.43 32.24 -6.14
CA GLN A 246 35.58 33.40 -6.48
C GLN A 246 34.85 33.34 -7.82
N THR A 247 35.07 32.34 -8.68
CA THR A 247 34.45 32.35 -10.03
C THR A 247 33.85 31.04 -10.52
N VAL A 248 33.92 29.95 -9.75
CA VAL A 248 33.15 28.73 -10.05
C VAL A 248 32.71 28.08 -8.74
N GLY A 249 31.43 28.24 -8.37
CA GLY A 249 30.77 27.23 -7.54
C GLY A 249 30.34 27.55 -6.10
N THR A 250 29.90 28.77 -5.78
CA THR A 250 29.19 29.01 -4.51
C THR A 250 27.84 28.28 -4.44
N ALA A 251 27.19 28.03 -5.59
CA ALA A 251 25.98 27.20 -5.67
C ALA A 251 26.24 25.69 -5.48
N THR A 252 27.45 25.21 -5.78
CA THR A 252 27.73 23.77 -5.87
C THR A 252 27.82 23.10 -4.51
N ALA A 253 28.42 23.75 -3.50
CA ALA A 253 28.57 23.16 -2.17
C ALA A 253 27.24 23.05 -1.40
N VAL A 254 26.40 24.10 -1.46
CA VAL A 254 25.08 24.13 -0.81
C VAL A 254 24.12 23.10 -1.42
N ALA A 255 24.11 23.00 -2.76
CA ALA A 255 23.29 22.02 -3.47
C ALA A 255 23.71 20.57 -3.16
N LEU A 256 25.01 20.30 -2.97
CA LEU A 256 25.51 18.97 -2.62
C LEU A 256 25.06 18.53 -1.22
N SER A 257 25.05 19.43 -0.24
CA SER A 257 24.63 19.10 1.14
C SER A 257 23.12 18.94 1.28
N PHE A 258 22.36 19.74 0.53
CA PHE A 258 20.93 19.52 0.34
C PHE A 258 20.65 18.15 -0.28
N ALA A 259 21.20 17.89 -1.47
CA ALA A 259 20.94 16.67 -2.23
C ALA A 259 21.40 15.42 -1.49
N SER A 260 22.57 15.44 -0.85
CA SER A 260 23.07 14.29 -0.07
C SER A 260 22.22 14.00 1.16
N THR A 261 21.77 15.03 1.89
CA THR A 261 20.88 14.85 3.04
C THR A 261 19.52 14.32 2.61
N TYR A 262 18.96 14.86 1.54
CA TYR A 262 17.73 14.35 0.93
C TYR A 262 17.89 12.87 0.49
N GLY A 263 18.99 12.55 -0.19
CA GLY A 263 19.31 11.20 -0.62
C GLY A 263 19.42 10.22 0.54
N ILE A 264 20.11 10.60 1.62
CA ILE A 264 20.19 9.79 2.84
C ILE A 264 18.80 9.57 3.44
N GLY A 265 17.97 10.61 3.54
CA GLY A 265 16.60 10.50 4.05
C GLY A 265 15.71 9.59 3.19
N ARG A 266 15.82 9.69 1.86
CA ARG A 266 15.09 8.83 0.92
C ARG A 266 15.46 7.36 1.09
N VAL A 267 16.76 7.07 1.20
CA VAL A 267 17.24 5.69 1.37
C VAL A 267 16.87 5.15 2.75
N ALA A 268 16.98 5.98 3.79
CA ALA A 268 16.56 5.61 5.15
C ALA A 268 15.08 5.24 5.20
N CYS A 269 14.20 6.00 4.54
CA CYS A 269 12.78 5.66 4.46
C CYS A 269 12.55 4.29 3.81
N LYS A 270 13.22 4.00 2.69
CA LYS A 270 13.12 2.69 2.03
C LYS A 270 13.61 1.57 2.94
N TYR A 271 14.78 1.76 3.54
CA TYR A 271 15.36 0.78 4.44
C TYR A 271 14.47 0.51 5.66
N PHE A 272 13.97 1.55 6.33
CA PHE A 272 13.08 1.42 7.48
C PHE A 272 11.72 0.81 7.12
N TYR A 273 11.18 1.13 5.95
CA TYR A 273 9.94 0.52 5.46
C TYR A 273 10.05 -1.01 5.37
N HIS A 274 11.12 -1.52 4.75
CA HIS A 274 11.35 -2.96 4.63
C HIS A 274 11.75 -3.59 5.97
N LYS A 275 12.58 -2.91 6.77
CA LYS A 275 12.99 -3.40 8.08
C LYS A 275 11.81 -3.60 9.03
N ARG A 276 10.84 -2.69 9.03
CA ARG A 276 9.59 -2.84 9.81
C ARG A 276 8.81 -4.11 9.46
N LYS A 277 8.92 -4.57 8.21
CA LYS A 277 8.26 -5.80 7.72
C LYS A 277 9.10 -7.07 7.92
N GLY A 278 10.32 -6.95 8.44
CA GLY A 278 11.28 -8.06 8.50
C GLY A 278 11.86 -8.44 7.13
N GLU A 279 11.75 -7.55 6.14
CA GLU A 279 12.28 -7.73 4.79
C GLU A 279 13.68 -7.11 4.67
N THR A 280 14.46 -7.60 3.69
CA THR A 280 15.79 -7.07 3.39
C THR A 280 15.79 -6.34 2.05
N VAL A 281 16.61 -5.30 1.92
CA VAL A 281 16.79 -4.56 0.66
C VAL A 281 18.23 -4.74 0.21
N SER A 282 18.42 -5.00 -1.08
CA SER A 282 19.77 -5.20 -1.62
C SER A 282 20.58 -3.90 -1.58
N THR A 283 21.89 -4.01 -1.38
CA THR A 283 22.81 -2.85 -1.40
C THR A 283 22.74 -2.09 -2.73
N ALA A 284 22.68 -2.82 -3.86
CA ALA A 284 22.58 -2.22 -5.19
C ALA A 284 21.31 -1.37 -5.33
N GLU A 285 20.20 -1.82 -4.75
CA GLU A 285 18.93 -1.10 -4.80
C GLU A 285 18.93 0.14 -3.90
N LEU A 286 19.51 0.06 -2.70
CA LEU A 286 19.67 1.24 -1.83
C LEU A 286 20.58 2.29 -2.48
N GLN A 287 21.65 1.86 -3.16
CA GLN A 287 22.53 2.74 -3.94
C GLN A 287 21.81 3.36 -5.13
N ALA A 288 21.02 2.59 -5.88
CA ALA A 288 20.23 3.11 -7.00
C ALA A 288 19.20 4.17 -6.54
N VAL A 289 18.57 3.96 -5.38
CA VAL A 289 17.65 4.93 -4.77
C VAL A 289 18.38 6.20 -4.35
N TYR A 290 19.57 6.07 -3.77
CA TYR A 290 20.43 7.21 -3.42
C TYR A 290 20.79 8.04 -4.66
N GLU A 291 21.27 7.39 -5.72
CA GLU A 291 21.65 8.06 -6.97
C GLU A 291 20.46 8.72 -7.66
N THR A 292 19.30 8.04 -7.69
CA THR A 292 18.07 8.60 -8.24
C THR A 292 17.64 9.85 -7.47
N ALA A 293 17.72 9.83 -6.14
CA ALA A 293 17.40 10.97 -5.30
C ALA A 293 18.36 12.15 -5.54
N LEU A 294 19.67 11.89 -5.62
CA LEU A 294 20.67 12.91 -5.95
C LEU A 294 20.39 13.55 -7.32
N ASN A 295 20.15 12.73 -8.34
CA ASN A 295 19.89 13.19 -9.70
C ASN A 295 18.59 13.99 -9.80
N ARG A 296 17.54 13.60 -9.07
CA ARG A 296 16.29 14.34 -8.98
C ARG A 296 16.52 15.75 -8.40
N MET A 297 17.20 15.83 -7.26
CA MET A 297 17.49 17.12 -6.62
C MET A 297 18.41 18.00 -7.47
N ALA A 298 19.39 17.42 -8.16
CA ALA A 298 20.26 18.14 -9.08
C ALA A 298 19.50 18.73 -10.29
N LYS A 299 18.42 18.09 -10.74
CA LYS A 299 17.53 18.61 -11.79
C LYS A 299 16.62 19.72 -11.29
N GLU A 300 16.03 19.55 -10.10
CA GLU A 300 15.14 20.54 -9.47
C GLU A 300 15.89 21.80 -8.99
N SER A 301 17.21 21.71 -8.79
CA SER A 301 18.07 22.84 -8.38
C SER A 301 18.64 23.65 -9.57
N LYS A 302 18.28 23.32 -10.82
CA LYS A 302 18.63 24.15 -11.99
C LYS A 302 17.62 25.30 -12.11
N PRO A 303 18.07 26.56 -12.20
CA PRO A 303 17.20 27.72 -12.34
C PRO A 303 16.40 27.70 -13.65
#